data_AF-A0A920U0R0-F1
#
_entry.id   AF-A0A920U0R0-F1
#
_cell.length_a   1.000
_cell.length_b   1.000
_cell.length_c   1.000
_cell.angle_alpha   90.00
_cell.angle_beta   90.00
_cell.angle_gamma   90.00
#
_symmetry.space_group_name_H-M   'P 1'
#
loop_
_entity.id
_entity.type
_entity.pdbx_description
1 polymer ?
#
loop_
_entity_poly.entity_id
_entity_poly.type
_entity_poly.pdbx_seq_one_letter_code
_entity_poly.pdbx_strand_id
1 'polypeptide(L)'
;MLLVWALAREVRTLEAVSAALASGESQADIFRRHQVWRSRVNCVNAALRRHPHGYWAALLSRLCQLDYVVKGRKSAAGNVWAELEQVLLSVCGINTVSPSVT
;
A
#
# COMPACT_ATOMS: atom_id res chain seq x y z
N MET A 1 -6.40 -8.55 11.09
CA MET A 1 -7.17 -7.44 11.71
C MET A 1 -7.93 -6.70 10.63
N LEU A 2 -9.07 -6.08 10.95
CA LEU A 2 -9.82 -5.25 10.00
C LEU A 2 -8.96 -4.12 9.38
N LEU A 3 -8.07 -3.53 10.19
CA LEU A 3 -7.20 -2.42 9.77
C LEU A 3 -6.23 -2.80 8.64
N VAL A 4 -5.46 -3.88 8.81
CA VAL A 4 -4.50 -4.37 7.80
C VAL A 4 -5.22 -4.78 6.52
N TRP A 5 -6.38 -5.44 6.66
CA TRP A 5 -7.21 -5.80 5.51
C TRP A 5 -7.72 -4.58 4.73
N ALA A 6 -8.22 -3.56 5.44
CA ALA A 6 -8.70 -2.32 4.81
C ALA A 6 -7.57 -1.60 4.08
N LEU A 7 -6.39 -1.51 4.69
CA LEU A 7 -5.21 -0.92 4.07
C LEU A 7 -4.76 -1.72 2.82
N ALA A 8 -4.72 -3.05 2.91
CA ALA A 8 -4.37 -3.89 1.77
C ALA A 8 -5.39 -3.76 0.61
N ARG A 9 -6.67 -3.50 0.91
CA ARG A 9 -7.69 -3.23 -0.12
C ARG A 9 -7.38 -1.92 -0.85
N GLU A 10 -7.07 -0.84 -0.13
CA GLU A 10 -6.74 0.44 -0.74
C GLU A 10 -5.42 0.38 -1.53
N VAL A 11 -4.41 -0.33 -1.03
CA VAL A 11 -3.13 -0.51 -1.73
C VAL A 11 -3.30 -1.32 -3.03
N ARG A 12 -4.21 -2.30 -3.08
CA ARG A 12 -4.54 -3.00 -4.35
C ARG A 12 -5.10 -2.05 -5.40
N THR A 13 -5.96 -1.11 -5.00
CA THR A 13 -6.47 -0.10 -5.92
C THR A 13 -5.34 0.79 -6.43
N LEU A 14 -4.44 1.22 -5.56
CA LEU A 14 -3.29 2.05 -5.95
C LEU A 14 -2.31 1.30 -6.85
N GLU A 15 -2.06 0.03 -6.59
CA GLU A 15 -1.20 -0.84 -7.40
C GLU A 15 -1.77 -0.96 -8.81
N ALA A 16 -3.04 -1.34 -8.95
CA ALA A 16 -3.68 -1.50 -10.26
C ALA A 16 -3.76 -0.18 -11.04
N VAL A 17 -4.08 0.93 -10.36
CA VAL A 17 -4.07 2.27 -10.97
C VAL A 17 -2.67 2.67 -11.41
N SER A 18 -1.64 2.42 -10.59
CA SER A 18 -0.25 2.75 -10.92
C SER A 18 0.28 1.94 -12.10
N ALA A 19 -0.10 0.66 -12.19
CA ALA A 19 0.27 -0.22 -13.29
C ALA A 19 -0.40 0.21 -14.61
N ALA A 20 -1.69 0.56 -14.57
CA ALA A 20 -2.42 1.05 -15.75
C ALA A 20 -1.92 2.45 -16.20
N LEU A 21 -1.51 3.31 -15.28
CA LEU A 21 -0.87 4.57 -15.66
C LEU A 21 0.50 4.34 -16.31
N ALA A 22 1.26 3.36 -15.82
CA ALA A 22 2.55 2.99 -16.40
C ALA A 22 2.42 2.35 -17.79
N SER A 23 1.30 1.69 -18.11
CA SER A 23 1.00 1.17 -19.45
C SER A 23 0.56 2.24 -20.46
N GLY A 24 0.40 3.50 -20.02
CA GLY A 24 0.01 4.62 -20.87
C GLY A 24 -1.50 4.78 -21.06
N GLU A 25 -2.32 4.11 -20.24
CA GLU A 25 -3.78 4.29 -20.27
C GLU A 25 -4.20 5.68 -19.75
N SER A 26 -5.33 6.18 -20.24
CA SER A 26 -5.91 7.46 -19.82
C SER A 26 -6.27 7.44 -18.33
N GLN A 27 -5.72 8.39 -17.57
CA GLN A 27 -5.99 8.52 -16.14
C GLN A 27 -7.49 8.61 -15.81
N ALA A 28 -8.27 9.31 -16.64
CA ALA A 28 -9.71 9.46 -16.42
C ALA A 28 -10.45 8.12 -16.53
N ASP A 29 -10.08 7.28 -17.49
CA ASP A 29 -10.69 5.97 -17.70
C ASP A 29 -10.29 4.97 -16.62
N ILE A 30 -9.02 5.00 -16.20
CA ILE A 30 -8.53 4.21 -15.07
C ILE A 30 -9.30 4.58 -13.79
N PHE A 31 -9.43 5.88 -13.49
CA PHE A 31 -10.12 6.32 -12.27
C PHE A 31 -11.60 5.96 -12.29
N ARG A 32 -12.25 5.99 -13.45
CA ARG A 32 -13.63 5.51 -13.61
C ARG A 32 -13.72 3.99 -13.37
N ARG A 33 -12.82 3.21 -13.96
CA ARG A 33 -12.77 1.74 -13.83
C ARG A 33 -12.52 1.30 -12.39
N HIS A 34 -11.64 1.99 -11.68
CA HIS A 34 -11.29 1.70 -10.28
C HIS A 34 -12.17 2.43 -9.25
N GLN A 35 -13.26 3.09 -9.70
CA GLN A 35 -14.22 3.79 -8.84
C GLN A 35 -13.55 4.81 -7.91
N VAL A 36 -12.54 5.53 -8.42
CA VAL A 36 -11.87 6.61 -7.69
C VAL A 36 -12.74 7.86 -7.79
N TRP A 37 -13.58 8.06 -6.78
CA TRP A 37 -14.48 9.21 -6.67
C TRP A 37 -13.72 10.54 -6.60
N ARG A 38 -14.34 11.63 -7.06
CA ARG A 38 -13.74 12.97 -7.10
C ARG A 38 -13.10 13.42 -5.77
N SER A 39 -13.70 13.06 -4.64
CA SER A 39 -13.17 13.37 -3.29
C SER A 39 -11.83 12.68 -3.00
N ARG A 40 -11.52 11.56 -3.67
CA ARG A 40 -10.32 10.74 -3.47
C ARG A 40 -9.24 11.01 -4.50
N VAL A 41 -9.59 11.59 -5.66
CA VAL A 41 -8.68 11.87 -6.79
C VAL A 41 -7.41 12.59 -6.35
N ASN A 42 -7.53 13.67 -5.59
CA ASN A 42 -6.37 14.45 -5.14
C ASN A 42 -5.45 13.64 -4.23
N CYS A 43 -6.02 12.85 -3.32
CA CYS A 43 -5.26 11.99 -2.40
C CYS A 43 -4.55 10.86 -3.16
N VAL A 44 -5.25 10.21 -4.08
CA VAL A 44 -4.69 9.15 -4.94
C VAL A 44 -3.56 9.68 -5.81
N ASN A 45 -3.75 10.84 -6.44
CA ASN A 45 -2.69 11.48 -7.23
C ASN A 45 -1.47 11.86 -6.38
N ALA A 46 -1.67 12.41 -5.19
CA ALA A 46 -0.57 12.73 -4.28
C ALA A 46 0.22 11.48 -3.87
N ALA A 47 -0.48 10.36 -3.62
CA ALA A 47 0.16 9.08 -3.31
C ALA A 47 0.95 8.56 -4.52
N LEU A 48 0.34 8.49 -5.70
CA LEU A 48 0.96 8.00 -6.94
C LEU A 48 2.18 8.82 -7.36
N ARG A 49 2.20 10.13 -7.09
CA ARG A 49 3.36 11.00 -7.35
C ARG A 49 4.53 10.74 -6.42
N ARG A 50 4.29 10.16 -5.23
CA ARG A 50 5.33 9.97 -4.21
C ARG A 50 6.17 8.72 -4.44
N HIS A 51 5.59 7.69 -5.05
CA HIS A 51 6.22 6.38 -5.18
C HIS A 51 6.10 5.80 -6.59
N PRO A 52 7.14 5.11 -7.10
CA PRO A 52 7.07 4.43 -8.40
C PRO A 52 6.08 3.25 -8.36
N HIS A 53 5.62 2.80 -9.53
CA HIS A 53 4.64 1.71 -9.65
C HIS A 53 5.03 0.43 -8.87
N GLY A 54 6.31 0.03 -8.91
CA GLY A 54 6.81 -1.18 -8.24
C GLY A 54 6.72 -1.12 -6.71
N TYR A 55 6.66 0.06 -6.11
CA TYR A 55 6.51 0.23 -4.67
C TYR A 55 5.18 -0.34 -4.16
N TRP A 56 4.08 -0.10 -4.88
CA TRP A 56 2.74 -0.53 -4.45
C TRP A 56 2.59 -2.05 -4.42
N ALA A 57 3.20 -2.75 -5.39
CA ALA A 57 3.25 -4.21 -5.41
C ALA A 57 4.04 -4.77 -4.23
N ALA A 58 5.21 -4.19 -3.92
CA ALA A 58 6.02 -4.59 -2.77
C ALA A 58 5.28 -4.34 -1.44
N LEU A 59 4.63 -3.18 -1.32
CA LEU A 59 3.84 -2.80 -0.15
C LEU A 59 2.65 -3.76 0.07
N LEU A 60 1.94 -4.12 -1.00
CA LEU A 60 0.84 -5.07 -0.94
C LEU A 60 1.30 -6.44 -0.43
N SER A 61 2.44 -6.93 -0.92
CA SER A 61 3.04 -8.18 -0.45
C SER A 61 3.34 -8.11 1.05
N ARG A 62 3.96 -7.01 1.52
CA ARG A 62 4.26 -6.79 2.95
C ARG A 62 2.99 -6.78 3.81
N LEU A 63 1.93 -6.11 3.35
CA LEU A 63 0.64 -6.06 4.04
C LEU A 63 -0.06 -7.43 4.11
N CYS A 64 0.00 -8.23 3.04
CA CYS A 64 -0.50 -9.60 3.05
C CYS A 64 0.24 -10.46 4.08
N GLN A 65 1.58 -10.35 4.15
CA GLN A 65 2.37 -11.05 5.16
C GLN A 65 1.98 -10.65 6.59
N LEU A 66 1.78 -9.35 6.82
CA LEU A 66 1.33 -8.84 8.12
C LEU A 66 -0.07 -9.37 8.50
N ASP A 67 -1.00 -9.48 7.55
CA ASP A 67 -2.32 -10.04 7.82
C ASP A 67 -2.27 -11.52 8.22
N TYR A 68 -1.35 -12.31 7.65
CA TYR A 68 -1.10 -13.69 8.10
C TYR A 68 -0.56 -13.76 9.53
N VAL A 69 0.35 -12.84 9.89
CA VAL A 69 0.90 -12.74 11.26
C VAL A 69 -0.20 -12.39 12.25
N VAL A 70 -1.02 -11.37 11.96
CA VAL A 70 -2.13 -10.96 12.84
C VAL A 70 -3.15 -12.06 13.04
N LYS A 71 -3.38 -12.88 12.01
CA LYS A 71 -4.31 -14.02 12.09
C LYS A 71 -3.70 -15.23 12.80
N GLY A 72 -2.48 -15.13 13.36
CA GLY A 72 -1.78 -16.23 14.02
C GLY A 72 -1.35 -17.35 13.07
N ARG A 73 -1.35 -17.10 11.75
CA ARG A 73 -0.98 -18.08 10.73
C ARG A 73 0.52 -18.09 10.44
N LYS A 74 1.26 -17.13 10.97
CA LYS A 74 2.72 -17.00 10.85
C LYS A 74 3.26 -16.36 12.12
N SER A 75 4.27 -16.97 12.74
CA SER A 75 4.97 -16.34 13.87
C SER A 75 5.84 -15.20 13.35
N ALA A 76 5.61 -13.97 13.83
CA ALA A 76 6.54 -12.87 13.60
C ALA A 76 7.48 -12.72 14.79
N ALA A 77 8.74 -12.44 14.52
CA ALA A 77 9.76 -12.16 15.53
C ALA A 77 9.64 -10.73 16.11
N GLY A 78 8.43 -10.15 16.18
CA GLY A 78 8.27 -8.75 16.58
C GLY A 78 6.83 -8.27 16.76
N ASN A 79 6.70 -6.99 17.13
CA ASN A 79 5.41 -6.31 17.35
C ASN A 79 4.76 -5.92 16.02
N VAL A 80 3.62 -6.53 15.69
CA VAL A 80 2.79 -6.20 14.50
C VAL A 80 2.54 -4.70 14.35
N TRP A 81 2.31 -4.00 15.46
CA TRP A 81 2.03 -2.57 15.44
C TRP A 81 3.22 -1.74 14.97
N ALA A 82 4.45 -2.15 15.31
CA ALA A 82 5.67 -1.51 14.83
C ALA A 82 5.85 -1.72 13.32
N GLU A 83 5.55 -2.91 12.81
CA GLU A 83 5.54 -3.18 11.37
C GLU A 83 4.50 -2.34 10.62
N LEU A 84 3.30 -2.19 11.20
CA LEU A 84 2.26 -1.34 10.63
C LEU A 84 2.67 0.14 10.61
N GLU A 85 3.30 0.62 11.68
CA GLU A 85 3.84 1.97 11.77
C GLU A 85 4.87 2.22 10.66
N GLN A 86 5.85 1.32 10.49
CA GLN A 86 6.83 1.42 9.40
C GLN A 86 6.18 1.43 8.02
N VAL A 87 5.16 0.59 7.81
CA VAL A 87 4.41 0.56 6.56
C VAL A 87 3.74 1.92 6.31
N LEU A 88 3.05 2.49 7.30
CA LEU A 88 2.39 3.79 7.15
C LEU A 88 3.38 4.93 6.90
N LEU A 89 4.50 4.96 7.64
CA LEU A 89 5.55 5.95 7.44
C LEU A 89 6.15 5.85 6.03
N SER A 90 6.37 4.62 5.53
CA SER A 90 6.86 4.41 4.17
C SER A 90 5.89 4.96 3.11
N VAL A 91 4.57 4.81 3.30
CA VAL A 91 3.54 5.34 2.37
C VAL A 91 3.57 6.87 2.34
N CYS A 92 3.89 7.50 3.47
CA CYS A 92 4.11 8.94 3.57
C CYS A 92 5.43 9.40 2.93
N GLY A 93 6.26 8.48 2.41
CA GLY A 93 7.58 8.78 1.84
C GLY A 93 8.66 8.96 2.89
N ILE A 94 8.38 8.60 4.14
CA ILE A 94 9.34 8.65 5.23
C ILE A 94 10.07 7.32 5.22
N ASN A 95 11.35 7.34 4.83
CA ASN A 95 12.16 6.14 4.84
C ASN A 95 12.54 5.80 6.28
N THR A 96 11.79 4.88 6.89
CA THR A 96 12.11 4.37 8.21
C THR A 96 13.26 3.38 8.10
N VAL A 97 14.48 3.87 8.24
CA VAL A 97 15.60 2.99 8.58
C VAL A 97 15.37 2.57 10.02
N SER A 98 14.80 1.38 10.24
CA SER A 98 14.97 0.69 11.51
C SER A 98 15.77 -0.58 11.24
N PRO A 99 16.95 -0.72 11.85
CA PRO A 99 17.87 -1.81 11.57
C PRO A 99 17.33 -3.13 12.15
N SER A 100 17.65 -4.19 11.42
CA SER A 100 17.79 -5.59 11.82
C SER A 100 17.37 -5.94 13.26
N VAL A 101 16.32 -6.76 13.41
CA VAL A 101 16.26 -7.68 14.54
C VAL A 101 16.87 -9.00 14.04
N THR A 102 18.10 -9.23 14.51
CA THR A 102 18.84 -10.50 14.43
C THR A 102 18.15 -11.54 15.30
#